data_AF-A0A7C7NPF9-F1
#
_entry.id   AF-A0A7C7NPF9-F1
#
_cell.length_a   1.000
_cell.length_b   1.000
_cell.length_c   1.000
_cell.angle_alpha   90.00
_cell.angle_beta   90.00
_cell.angle_gamma   90.00
#
_symmetry.space_group_name_H-M   'P 1'
#
loop_
_entity.id
_entity.type
_entity.pdbx_description
1 polymer ?
#
loop_
_entity_poly.entity_id
_entity_poly.type
_entity_poly.pdbx_seq_one_letter_code
_entity_poly.pdbx_strand_id
1 'polypeptide(L)'
;MKHLKVSLVILAVGIALTVRPTYAHGFGERYDLPVPLNLFLAGAAATVALSFVVIGLFVRHRSENFSYPRYNLLKPRWLAAILTGRVLLTSIRTGSVALFVLVILTGLIGTNKPIDNLSPTFVWIIWWVGMGYASALVGNLWMMLNPWKIIYEWAERLLGADGGDGVLFRYPEHWNVWPAMLLFFAFAWTENVYSSASEPARLALLILLYSMITWTGMAVFGKHEWLRHGEAFSVLFGFFARFSPTEVRVEGSR
;
A
#
# COMPACT_ATOMS: atom_id res chain seq x y z
N MET A 1 -30.54 5.73 -26.14
CA MET A 1 -29.25 6.24 -25.60
C MET A 1 -29.32 7.64 -25.00
N LYS A 2 -30.00 8.63 -25.61
CA LYS A 2 -30.12 10.00 -25.03
C LYS A 2 -30.87 10.04 -23.69
N HIS A 3 -31.98 9.30 -23.55
CA HIS A 3 -32.76 9.24 -22.31
C HIS A 3 -31.98 8.65 -21.13
N LEU A 4 -31.13 7.63 -21.37
CA LEU A 4 -30.30 7.00 -20.33
C LEU A 4 -29.26 7.98 -19.77
N LYS A 5 -28.66 8.83 -20.62
CA LYS A 5 -27.72 9.87 -20.19
C LYS A 5 -28.40 10.95 -19.35
N VAL A 6 -29.62 11.34 -19.73
CA VAL A 6 -30.41 12.34 -18.98
C VAL A 6 -30.82 11.79 -17.61
N SER A 7 -31.27 10.53 -17.54
CA SER A 7 -31.60 9.87 -16.27
C SER A 7 -30.39 9.73 -15.35
N LEU A 8 -29.20 9.43 -15.90
CA LEU A 8 -27.94 9.38 -15.14
C LEU A 8 -27.54 10.75 -14.56
N VAL A 9 -27.72 11.82 -15.34
CA VAL A 9 -27.45 13.19 -14.87
C VAL A 9 -28.45 13.60 -13.79
N ILE A 10 -29.74 13.29 -13.97
CA ILE A 10 -30.77 13.58 -12.96
C ILE A 10 -30.50 12.78 -11.67
N LEU A 11 -30.08 11.53 -11.77
CA LEU A 11 -29.71 10.71 -10.63
C LEU A 11 -28.47 11.28 -9.91
N ALA A 12 -27.44 11.67 -10.67
CA ALA A 12 -26.23 12.28 -10.10
C ALA A 12 -26.53 13.62 -9.40
N VAL A 13 -27.39 14.45 -10.00
CA VAL A 13 -27.85 15.72 -9.41
C VAL A 13 -28.72 15.48 -8.18
N GLY A 14 -29.62 14.50 -8.23
CA GLY A 14 -30.44 14.09 -7.08
C GLY A 14 -29.59 13.61 -5.91
N ILE A 15 -28.57 12.78 -6.17
CA ILE A 15 -27.60 12.34 -5.17
C ILE A 15 -26.85 13.56 -4.59
N ALA A 16 -26.36 14.45 -5.45
CA ALA A 16 -25.62 15.65 -5.04
C ALA A 16 -26.46 16.58 -4.14
N LEU A 17 -27.77 16.72 -4.40
CA LEU A 17 -28.68 17.55 -3.62
C LEU A 17 -29.07 16.92 -2.27
N THR A 18 -28.87 15.61 -2.10
CA THR A 18 -29.08 14.91 -0.83
C THR A 18 -27.84 14.86 0.06
N VAL A 19 -26.70 15.38 -0.40
CA VAL A 19 -25.47 15.43 0.38
C VAL A 19 -25.65 16.45 1.51
N ARG A 20 -25.88 15.93 2.73
CA ARG A 20 -25.80 16.73 3.95
C ARG A 20 -24.32 17.00 4.27
N PRO A 21 -23.98 18.16 4.85
CA PRO A 21 -22.64 18.38 5.38
C PRO A 21 -22.41 17.40 6.53
N THR A 22 -21.71 16.31 6.24
CA THR A 22 -21.13 15.47 7.27
C THR A 22 -19.85 16.17 7.71
N TYR A 23 -19.81 16.60 8.97
CA TYR A 23 -18.57 16.99 9.65
C TYR A 23 -17.70 15.73 9.87
N ALA A 24 -17.27 15.13 8.75
CA ALA A 24 -16.49 13.90 8.68
C ALA A 24 -15.09 14.21 8.12
N HIS A 25 -14.56 15.40 8.37
CA HIS A 25 -13.15 15.65 8.15
C HIS A 25 -12.42 15.25 9.43
N GLY A 26 -11.57 14.22 9.36
CA GLY A 26 -10.75 13.75 10.47
C GLY A 26 -9.65 14.73 10.91
N PHE A 27 -9.70 15.98 10.44
CA PHE A 27 -8.83 17.03 10.93
C PHE A 27 -9.38 17.56 12.25
N GLY A 28 -8.58 17.44 13.31
CA GLY A 28 -8.85 18.00 14.63
C GLY A 28 -8.67 19.52 14.66
N GLU A 29 -7.97 20.02 15.69
CA GLU A 29 -7.63 21.44 15.84
C GLU A 29 -6.95 22.01 14.58
N ARG A 30 -7.36 23.21 14.17
CA ARG A 30 -6.79 23.90 13.03
C ARG A 30 -5.34 24.25 13.35
N TYR A 31 -4.40 23.55 12.70
CA TYR A 31 -2.99 23.89 12.82
C TYR A 31 -2.73 25.18 12.02
N ASP A 32 -2.59 26.30 12.71
CA ASP A 32 -2.14 27.54 12.10
C ASP A 32 -0.64 27.43 11.84
N LEU A 33 -0.22 27.61 10.58
CA LEU A 33 1.19 27.58 10.23
C LEU A 33 1.91 28.70 11.01
N PRO A 34 3.13 28.44 11.51
CA PRO A 34 3.95 29.47 12.17
C PRO A 34 4.44 30.58 11.20
N VAL A 35 4.04 30.54 9.92
CA VAL A 35 4.51 31.43 8.85
C VAL A 35 3.31 32.22 8.28
N PRO A 36 3.46 33.53 8.00
CA PRO A 36 2.41 34.33 7.35
C PRO A 36 1.85 33.68 6.08
N LEU A 37 0.51 33.64 5.97
CA LEU A 37 -0.19 32.97 4.86
C LEU A 37 0.31 33.40 3.48
N ASN A 38 0.61 34.69 3.30
CA ASN A 38 1.10 35.22 2.02
C ASN A 38 2.44 34.60 1.60
N LEU A 39 3.36 34.38 2.55
CA LEU A 39 4.64 33.75 2.29
C LEU A 39 4.47 32.26 1.97
N PHE A 40 3.55 31.58 2.66
CA PHE A 40 3.20 30.19 2.36
C PHE A 40 2.63 30.04 0.94
N LEU A 41 1.65 30.88 0.57
CA LEU A 41 1.04 30.85 -0.75
C LEU A 41 2.04 31.19 -1.86
N ALA A 42 2.89 32.21 -1.64
CA ALA A 42 3.94 32.58 -2.59
C ALA A 42 4.95 31.44 -2.77
N GLY A 43 5.39 30.79 -1.68
CA GLY A 43 6.28 29.64 -1.72
C GLY A 43 5.68 28.43 -2.42
N ALA A 44 4.41 28.11 -2.14
CA ALA A 44 3.68 27.03 -2.79
C ALA A 44 3.54 27.29 -4.30
N ALA A 45 3.11 28.49 -4.70
CA ALA A 45 2.98 28.89 -6.09
C ALA A 45 4.33 28.85 -6.83
N ALA A 46 5.40 29.37 -6.20
CA ALA A 46 6.76 29.33 -6.74
C ALA A 46 7.26 27.89 -6.92
N THR A 47 7.00 27.01 -5.96
CA THR A 47 7.38 25.58 -6.02
C THR A 47 6.69 24.89 -7.19
N VAL A 48 5.38 25.13 -7.36
CA VAL A 48 4.62 24.58 -8.50
C VAL A 48 5.15 25.12 -9.82
N ALA A 49 5.31 26.45 -9.95
CA ALA A 49 5.84 27.07 -11.16
C ALA A 49 7.24 26.56 -11.51
N LEU A 50 8.14 26.46 -10.52
CA LEU A 50 9.49 25.96 -10.70
C LEU A 50 9.50 24.48 -11.11
N SER A 51 8.61 23.65 -10.57
CA SER A 51 8.49 22.25 -10.99
C SER A 51 8.09 22.13 -12.47
N PHE A 52 7.16 22.96 -12.95
CA PHE A 52 6.81 23.03 -14.37
C PHE A 52 7.96 23.56 -15.23
N VAL A 53 8.72 24.56 -14.75
CA VAL A 53 9.91 25.06 -15.45
C VAL A 53 10.95 23.95 -15.58
N VAL A 54 11.27 23.24 -14.50
CA VAL A 54 12.19 22.09 -14.51
C VAL A 54 11.69 21.03 -15.48
N ILE A 55 10.41 20.64 -15.43
CA ILE A 55 9.85 19.67 -16.37
C ILE A 55 9.95 20.16 -17.81
N GLY A 56 9.57 21.41 -18.10
CA GLY A 56 9.59 21.99 -19.45
C GLY A 56 11.00 22.19 -20.02
N LEU A 57 12.01 22.35 -19.17
CA LEU A 57 13.41 22.46 -19.57
C LEU A 57 14.06 21.09 -19.77
N PHE A 58 13.85 20.13 -18.86
CA PHE A 58 14.58 18.87 -18.83
C PHE A 58 13.84 17.70 -19.50
N VAL A 59 12.50 17.71 -19.53
CA VAL A 59 11.69 16.65 -20.15
C VAL A 59 11.36 17.04 -21.59
N ARG A 60 12.38 17.15 -22.45
CA ARG A 60 12.22 17.59 -23.85
C ARG A 60 12.22 16.48 -24.90
N HIS A 61 12.63 15.26 -24.59
CA HIS A 61 12.58 14.13 -25.54
C HIS A 61 12.36 12.82 -24.80
N ARG A 62 11.20 12.18 -25.05
CA ARG A 62 10.98 10.78 -24.69
C ARG A 62 11.49 9.94 -25.86
N SER A 63 12.74 9.48 -25.79
CA SER A 63 13.22 8.44 -26.71
C SER A 63 12.31 7.23 -26.56
N GLU A 64 11.80 6.69 -27.67
CA GLU A 64 10.96 5.48 -27.68
C GLU A 64 11.69 4.26 -27.06
N ASN A 65 13.02 4.35 -26.91
CA ASN A 65 13.89 3.34 -26.30
C ASN A 65 14.50 3.76 -24.95
N PHE A 66 13.91 4.72 -24.23
CA PHE A 66 14.43 5.08 -22.90
C PHE A 66 14.14 3.96 -21.88
N SER A 67 15.10 3.04 -21.74
CA SER A 67 15.13 2.05 -20.68
C SER A 67 15.86 2.65 -19.47
N TYR A 68 15.16 2.78 -18.34
CA TYR A 68 15.80 3.21 -17.10
C TYR A 68 16.88 2.19 -16.71
N PRO A 69 18.13 2.60 -16.47
CA PRO A 69 19.17 1.68 -16.01
C PRO A 69 18.76 1.12 -14.64
N ARG A 70 18.50 -0.19 -14.60
CA ARG A 70 18.17 -0.91 -13.36
C ARG A 70 19.37 -1.72 -12.90
N TYR A 71 19.83 -1.45 -11.68
CA TYR A 71 20.87 -2.23 -11.04
C TYR A 71 20.27 -3.47 -10.39
N ASN A 72 20.56 -4.64 -10.94
CA ASN A 72 20.16 -5.90 -10.32
C ASN A 72 21.06 -6.18 -9.11
N LEU A 73 20.48 -6.10 -7.91
CA LEU A 73 21.19 -6.32 -6.63
C LEU A 73 21.63 -7.78 -6.44
N LEU A 74 21.15 -8.70 -7.27
CA LEU A 74 21.58 -10.11 -7.27
C LEU A 74 22.76 -10.40 -8.23
N LYS A 75 23.24 -9.41 -9.00
CA LYS A 75 24.44 -9.58 -9.86
C LYS A 75 25.72 -9.89 -9.05
N PRO A 76 26.02 -9.20 -7.93
CA PRO A 76 27.17 -9.56 -7.12
C PRO A 76 26.86 -10.84 -6.33
N ARG A 77 27.63 -11.92 -6.56
CA ARG A 77 27.40 -13.23 -5.91
C ARG A 77 27.39 -13.17 -4.38
N TRP A 78 28.21 -12.30 -3.79
CA TRP A 78 28.24 -12.09 -2.33
C TRP A 78 26.95 -11.43 -1.83
N LEU A 79 26.45 -10.42 -2.56
CA LEU A 79 25.21 -9.73 -2.23
C LEU A 79 24.00 -10.64 -2.45
N ALA A 80 24.01 -11.43 -3.52
CA ALA A 80 23.02 -12.48 -3.76
C ALA A 80 23.03 -13.53 -2.65
N ALA A 81 24.20 -14.04 -2.23
CA ALA A 81 24.30 -15.04 -1.17
C ALA A 81 23.79 -14.53 0.18
N ILE A 82 24.04 -13.25 0.51
CA ILE A 82 23.53 -12.61 1.72
C ILE A 82 22.00 -12.43 1.61
N LEU A 83 21.52 -11.80 0.54
CA LEU A 83 20.11 -11.48 0.34
C LEU A 83 19.21 -12.72 0.16
N THR A 84 19.77 -13.83 -0.34
CA THR A 84 19.06 -15.11 -0.49
C THR A 84 19.35 -16.10 0.64
N GLY A 85 20.16 -15.70 1.63
CA GLY A 85 20.50 -16.54 2.76
C GLY A 85 19.26 -16.95 3.54
N ARG A 86 19.07 -18.25 3.74
CA ARG A 86 17.90 -18.81 4.47
C ARG A 86 17.74 -18.21 5.87
N VAL A 87 18.85 -18.02 6.58
CA VAL A 87 18.84 -17.45 7.94
C VAL A 87 18.33 -16.01 7.91
N LEU A 88 18.94 -15.14 7.09
CA LEU A 88 18.54 -13.74 6.96
C LEU A 88 17.07 -13.61 6.54
N LEU A 89 16.65 -14.34 5.51
CA LEU A 89 15.27 -14.32 5.04
C LEU A 89 14.29 -14.79 6.12
N THR A 90 14.63 -15.83 6.87
CA THR A 90 13.77 -16.32 7.96
C THR A 90 13.72 -15.31 9.10
N SER A 91 14.85 -14.71 9.48
CA SER A 91 14.89 -13.65 10.51
C SER A 91 14.07 -12.44 10.10
N ILE A 92 14.17 -11.99 8.85
CA ILE A 92 13.37 -10.87 8.32
C ILE A 92 11.88 -11.22 8.33
N ARG A 93 11.51 -12.43 7.88
CA ARG A 93 10.12 -12.89 7.87
C ARG A 93 9.54 -12.96 9.28
N THR A 94 10.25 -13.59 10.21
CA THR A 94 9.84 -13.69 11.61
C THR A 94 9.77 -12.33 12.28
N GLY A 95 10.74 -11.44 12.01
CA GLY A 95 10.73 -10.06 12.50
C GLY A 95 9.53 -9.27 11.98
N SER A 96 9.17 -9.44 10.70
CA SER A 96 7.99 -8.78 10.13
C SER A 96 6.68 -9.26 10.78
N VAL A 97 6.52 -10.58 10.96
CA VAL A 97 5.35 -11.14 11.66
C VAL A 97 5.31 -10.70 13.12
N ALA A 98 6.45 -10.68 13.82
CA ALA A 98 6.53 -10.21 15.20
C ALA A 98 6.14 -8.73 15.32
N LEU A 99 6.61 -7.89 14.39
CA LEU A 99 6.25 -6.47 14.34
C LEU A 99 4.76 -6.29 14.03
N PHE A 100 4.21 -7.07 13.10
CA PHE A 100 2.77 -7.07 12.80
C PHE A 100 1.92 -7.44 14.02
N VAL A 101 2.30 -8.49 14.74
CA VAL A 101 1.63 -8.89 15.99
C VAL A 101 1.76 -7.81 17.06
N LEU A 102 2.95 -7.20 17.19
CA LEU A 102 3.18 -6.11 18.13
C LEU A 102 2.27 -4.91 17.84
N VAL A 103 2.10 -4.53 16.57
CA VAL A 103 1.20 -3.45 16.15
C VAL A 103 -0.25 -3.77 16.53
N ILE A 104 -0.72 -5.01 16.32
CA ILE A 104 -2.07 -5.40 16.74
C ILE A 104 -2.21 -5.38 18.26
N LEU A 105 -1.24 -5.94 19.00
CA LEU A 105 -1.28 -5.99 20.47
C LEU A 105 -1.23 -4.59 21.10
N THR A 106 -0.35 -3.73 20.60
CA THR A 106 -0.27 -2.34 21.07
C THR A 106 -1.53 -1.56 20.73
N GLY A 107 -2.20 -1.86 19.61
CA GLY A 107 -3.49 -1.24 19.28
C GLY A 107 -4.64 -1.72 20.16
N LEU A 108 -4.72 -3.02 20.49
CA LEU A 108 -5.82 -3.59 21.26
C LEU A 108 -5.67 -3.42 22.79
N ILE A 109 -4.47 -3.59 23.33
CA ILE A 109 -4.19 -3.65 24.77
C ILE A 109 -3.37 -2.44 25.23
N GLY A 110 -2.67 -1.77 24.32
CA GLY A 110 -1.81 -0.63 24.67
C GLY A 110 -2.58 0.66 24.98
N THR A 111 -1.83 1.75 25.14
CA THR A 111 -2.37 3.05 25.51
C THR A 111 -3.32 3.60 24.45
N ASN A 112 -4.50 4.08 24.85
CA ASN A 112 -5.48 4.68 23.92
C ASN A 112 -5.06 6.05 23.35
N LYS A 113 -4.03 6.69 23.92
CA LYS A 113 -3.47 7.94 23.41
C LYS A 113 -2.63 7.64 22.16
N PRO A 114 -2.98 8.17 20.98
CA PRO A 114 -2.29 7.84 19.73
C PRO A 114 -0.79 8.19 19.74
N ILE A 115 -0.41 9.28 20.43
CA ILE A 115 0.98 9.75 20.50
C ILE A 115 1.90 8.83 21.30
N ASP A 116 1.35 8.11 22.29
CA ASP A 116 2.10 7.20 23.15
C ASP A 116 2.01 5.74 22.65
N ASN A 117 1.30 5.52 21.54
CA ASN A 117 1.05 4.18 20.98
C ASN A 117 1.86 3.98 19.70
N LEU A 118 2.48 2.81 19.58
CA LEU A 118 3.25 2.45 18.39
C LEU A 118 2.36 2.34 17.14
N SER A 119 1.13 1.82 17.28
CA SER A 119 0.31 1.38 16.14
C SER A 119 -0.02 2.48 15.14
N PRO A 120 -0.56 3.65 15.56
CA PRO A 120 -0.92 4.71 14.61
C PRO A 120 0.31 5.26 13.89
N THR A 121 1.37 5.55 14.65
CA THR A 121 2.65 6.05 14.10
C THR A 121 3.27 5.06 13.13
N PHE A 122 3.30 3.77 13.50
CA PHE A 122 3.88 2.74 12.64
C PHE A 122 3.08 2.58 11.36
N VAL A 123 1.75 2.42 11.43
CA VAL A 123 0.92 2.18 10.25
C VAL A 123 0.90 3.39 9.33
N TRP A 124 0.58 4.57 9.85
CA TRP A 124 0.34 5.75 9.02
C TRP A 124 1.61 6.45 8.55
N ILE A 125 2.71 6.35 9.30
CA ILE A 125 3.96 7.07 8.97
C ILE A 125 5.05 6.10 8.52
N ILE A 126 5.46 5.19 9.40
CA ILE A 126 6.64 4.36 9.14
C ILE A 126 6.38 3.37 8.00
N TRP A 127 5.27 2.66 8.05
CA TRP A 127 4.92 1.65 7.08
C TRP A 127 4.28 2.27 5.84
N TRP A 128 3.18 2.99 5.97
CA TRP A 128 2.45 3.52 4.81
C TRP A 128 3.34 4.43 3.94
N VAL A 129 3.86 5.50 4.53
CA VAL A 129 4.71 6.47 3.82
C VAL A 129 6.11 5.90 3.56
N GLY A 130 6.73 5.33 4.60
CA GLY A 130 8.10 4.82 4.50
C GLY A 130 8.25 3.63 3.54
N MET A 131 7.33 2.67 3.53
CA MET A 131 7.35 1.55 2.57
C MET A 131 7.11 2.05 1.14
N GLY A 132 6.32 3.11 0.97
CA GLY A 132 6.12 3.75 -0.33
C GLY A 132 7.44 4.27 -0.92
N TYR A 133 8.17 5.07 -0.15
CA TYR A 133 9.49 5.57 -0.56
C TYR A 133 10.53 4.47 -0.72
N ALA A 134 10.61 3.53 0.24
CA ALA A 134 11.52 2.41 0.17
C ALA A 134 11.26 1.56 -1.09
N SER A 135 9.98 1.33 -1.42
CA SER A 135 9.62 0.59 -2.63
C SER A 135 10.00 1.35 -3.90
N ALA A 136 9.80 2.66 -3.93
CA ALA A 136 10.16 3.51 -5.06
C ALA A 136 11.68 3.65 -5.28
N LEU A 137 12.51 3.44 -4.25
CA LEU A 137 13.97 3.60 -4.31
C LEU A 137 14.74 2.28 -4.40
N VAL A 138 14.25 1.23 -3.75
CA VAL A 138 14.96 -0.06 -3.61
C VAL A 138 14.32 -1.17 -4.44
N GLY A 139 13.02 -1.08 -4.69
CA GLY A 139 12.22 -2.11 -5.37
C GLY A 139 11.20 -2.77 -4.43
N ASN A 140 10.54 -3.84 -4.86
CA ASN A 140 9.39 -4.40 -4.13
C ASN A 140 9.80 -5.19 -2.87
N LEU A 141 10.19 -4.49 -1.81
CA LEU A 141 10.52 -5.05 -0.49
C LEU A 141 9.29 -5.71 0.17
N TRP A 142 8.10 -5.21 -0.15
CA TRP A 142 6.84 -5.71 0.40
C TRP A 142 6.64 -7.20 0.10
N MET A 143 7.03 -7.68 -1.08
CA MET A 143 6.91 -9.11 -1.42
C MET A 143 7.65 -10.05 -0.47
N MET A 144 8.72 -9.56 0.18
CA MET A 144 9.51 -10.27 1.19
C MET A 144 8.98 -10.05 2.60
N LEU A 145 8.54 -8.82 2.91
CA LEU A 145 8.12 -8.42 4.25
C LEU A 145 6.65 -8.70 4.55
N ASN A 146 5.79 -8.93 3.55
CA ASN A 146 4.34 -9.03 3.71
C ASN A 146 3.96 -10.06 4.80
N PRO A 147 3.49 -9.61 5.99
CA PRO A 147 3.20 -10.50 7.11
C PRO A 147 2.00 -11.40 6.82
N TRP A 148 1.01 -10.94 6.06
CA TRP A 148 -0.15 -11.75 5.66
C TRP A 148 0.28 -12.97 4.85
N LYS A 149 1.17 -12.76 3.87
CA LYS A 149 1.75 -13.83 3.06
C LYS A 149 2.55 -14.81 3.93
N ILE A 150 3.39 -14.31 4.84
CA ILE A 150 4.25 -15.15 5.69
C ILE A 150 3.42 -16.01 6.64
N ILE A 151 2.42 -15.42 7.31
CA ILE A 151 1.50 -16.13 8.20
C ILE A 151 0.73 -17.20 7.44
N TYR A 152 0.25 -16.88 6.24
CA TYR A 152 -0.44 -17.83 5.37
C TYR A 152 0.47 -19.01 4.97
N GLU A 153 1.71 -18.74 4.55
CA GLU A 153 2.70 -19.78 4.24
C GLU A 153 3.03 -20.67 5.45
N TRP A 154 3.10 -20.11 6.66
CA TRP A 154 3.28 -20.90 7.88
C TRP A 154 2.06 -21.74 8.22
N ALA A 155 0.86 -21.22 8.00
CA ALA A 155 -0.37 -21.98 8.18
C ALA A 155 -0.47 -23.15 7.18
N GLU A 156 -0.15 -22.94 5.90
CA GLU A 156 -0.10 -24.01 4.89
C GLU A 156 0.85 -25.13 5.29
N ARG A 157 2.06 -24.77 5.78
CA ARG A 157 3.07 -25.71 6.29
C ARG A 157 2.56 -26.56 7.45
N LEU A 158 1.95 -25.91 8.43
CA LEU A 158 1.44 -26.58 9.63
C LEU A 158 0.26 -27.50 9.31
N LEU A 159 -0.56 -27.14 8.32
CA LEU A 159 -1.70 -27.95 7.88
C LEU A 159 -1.30 -29.05 6.88
N GLY A 160 -0.02 -29.16 6.51
CA GLY A 160 0.45 -30.14 5.53
C GLY A 160 -0.07 -29.88 4.11
N ALA A 161 -0.55 -28.67 3.84
CA ALA A 161 -1.06 -28.23 2.54
C ALA A 161 0.05 -27.64 1.63
N ASP A 162 1.32 -27.78 2.03
CA ASP A 162 2.48 -27.33 1.28
C ASP A 162 2.53 -27.96 -0.11
N GLY A 163 2.21 -27.16 -1.13
CA GLY A 163 2.31 -27.55 -2.54
C GLY A 163 0.99 -27.92 -3.21
N GLY A 164 -0.16 -27.73 -2.54
CA GLY A 164 -1.47 -27.96 -3.15
C GLY A 164 -2.02 -26.72 -3.84
N ASP A 165 -2.43 -26.89 -5.10
CA ASP A 165 -3.36 -26.04 -5.85
C ASP A 165 -4.75 -26.00 -5.18
N GLY A 166 -4.82 -25.67 -3.89
CA GLY A 166 -6.04 -25.53 -3.09
C GLY A 166 -6.85 -24.30 -3.46
N VAL A 167 -6.89 -23.96 -4.74
CA VAL A 167 -7.67 -22.86 -5.28
C VAL A 167 -9.12 -23.32 -5.33
N LEU A 168 -9.94 -22.84 -4.40
CA LEU A 168 -11.38 -23.09 -4.39
C LEU A 168 -12.05 -22.56 -5.67
N PHE A 169 -11.60 -21.39 -6.14
CA PHE A 169 -12.14 -20.73 -7.33
C PHE A 169 -11.05 -20.06 -8.16
N ARG A 170 -11.08 -20.26 -9.48
CA ARG A 170 -10.18 -19.54 -10.40
C ARG A 170 -10.51 -18.05 -10.35
N TYR A 171 -9.48 -17.21 -10.19
CA TYR A 171 -9.64 -15.76 -10.17
C TYR A 171 -10.27 -15.28 -11.50
N PRO A 172 -11.41 -14.57 -11.46
CA PRO A 172 -12.06 -14.12 -12.69
C PRO A 172 -11.22 -13.06 -13.41
N GLU A 173 -10.92 -13.26 -14.70
CA GLU A 173 -10.08 -12.34 -15.48
C GLU A 173 -10.66 -10.92 -15.56
N HIS A 174 -11.99 -10.78 -15.48
CA HIS A 174 -12.67 -9.49 -15.50
C HIS A 174 -12.49 -8.68 -14.20
N TRP A 175 -12.09 -9.30 -13.08
CA TRP A 175 -11.83 -8.59 -11.82
C TRP A 175 -10.51 -7.84 -11.86
N ASN A 176 -9.51 -8.35 -12.59
CA ASN A 176 -8.20 -7.71 -12.76
C ASN A 176 -7.71 -7.07 -11.44
N VAL A 177 -7.43 -5.76 -11.38
CA VAL A 177 -6.99 -5.08 -10.14
C VAL A 177 -8.12 -4.38 -9.37
N TRP A 178 -9.40 -4.58 -9.74
CA TRP A 178 -10.54 -3.91 -9.12
C TRP A 178 -10.65 -4.18 -7.61
N PRO A 179 -10.49 -5.42 -7.10
CA PRO A 179 -10.56 -5.66 -5.67
C PRO A 179 -9.47 -4.92 -4.90
N ALA A 180 -8.23 -4.91 -5.41
CA ALA A 180 -7.14 -4.13 -4.83
C ALA A 180 -7.45 -2.64 -4.82
N MET A 181 -8.06 -2.11 -5.88
CA MET A 181 -8.45 -0.70 -5.95
C MET A 181 -9.55 -0.34 -4.95
N LEU A 182 -10.55 -1.21 -4.76
CA LEU A 182 -11.61 -0.99 -3.76
C LEU A 182 -11.07 -1.04 -2.33
N LEU A 183 -10.19 -1.99 -2.03
CA LEU A 183 -9.52 -2.08 -0.74
C LEU A 183 -8.62 -0.88 -0.48
N PHE A 184 -7.89 -0.43 -1.50
CA PHE A 184 -7.07 0.78 -1.42
C PHE A 184 -7.93 2.03 -1.21
N PHE A 185 -9.07 2.13 -1.89
CA PHE A 185 -10.01 3.24 -1.70
C PHE A 185 -10.56 3.26 -0.27
N ALA A 186 -10.93 2.10 0.28
CA ALA A 186 -11.37 1.99 1.67
C ALA A 186 -10.26 2.41 2.67
N PHE A 187 -9.01 2.02 2.39
CA PHE A 187 -7.86 2.46 3.17
C PHE A 187 -7.66 3.98 3.11
N ALA A 188 -7.63 4.57 1.91
CA ALA A 188 -7.45 6.00 1.71
C ALA A 188 -8.60 6.82 2.30
N TRP A 189 -9.83 6.31 2.22
CA TRP A 189 -10.98 6.91 2.89
C TRP A 189 -10.84 6.86 4.41
N THR A 190 -10.35 5.74 4.95
CA THR A 190 -10.06 5.62 6.39
C THR A 190 -9.01 6.64 6.81
N GLU A 191 -7.92 6.77 6.06
CA GLU A 191 -6.85 7.74 6.35
C GLU A 191 -7.35 9.19 6.39
N ASN A 192 -8.18 9.59 5.41
CA ASN A 192 -8.47 11.00 5.17
C ASN A 192 -9.82 11.48 5.71
N VAL A 193 -10.78 10.57 5.91
CA VAL A 193 -12.17 10.91 6.24
C VAL A 193 -12.58 10.33 7.59
N TYR A 194 -12.11 9.14 7.95
CA TYR A 194 -12.54 8.49 9.18
C TYR A 194 -11.92 9.16 10.41
N SER A 195 -12.77 9.77 11.25
CA SER A 195 -12.35 10.55 12.44
C SER A 195 -11.60 9.73 13.48
N SER A 196 -11.87 8.43 13.56
CA SER A 196 -11.25 7.52 14.53
C SER A 196 -10.08 6.72 13.92
N ALA A 197 -9.50 7.17 12.80
CA ALA A 197 -8.36 6.52 12.17
C ALA A 197 -7.08 6.53 13.04
N SER A 198 -6.97 7.51 13.93
CA SER A 198 -5.87 7.62 14.89
C SER A 198 -6.10 6.82 16.19
N GLU A 199 -7.32 6.35 16.46
CA GLU A 199 -7.62 5.56 17.66
C GLU A 199 -6.97 4.16 17.55
N PRO A 200 -6.05 3.79 18.46
CA PRO A 200 -5.29 2.54 18.33
C PRO A 200 -6.15 1.27 18.27
N ALA A 201 -7.21 1.19 19.08
CA ALA A 201 -8.10 0.03 19.12
C ALA A 201 -8.92 -0.13 17.82
N ARG A 202 -9.41 0.98 17.27
CA ARG A 202 -10.13 0.99 15.99
C ARG A 202 -9.19 0.62 14.84
N LEU A 203 -7.98 1.15 14.86
CA LEU A 203 -6.96 0.82 13.88
C LEU A 203 -6.61 -0.68 13.91
N ALA A 204 -6.41 -1.26 15.09
CA ALA A 204 -6.15 -2.71 15.21
C ALA A 204 -7.32 -3.56 14.67
N LEU A 205 -8.56 -3.16 14.94
CA LEU A 205 -9.74 -3.85 14.38
C LEU A 205 -9.78 -3.78 12.85
N LEU A 206 -9.44 -2.62 12.27
CA LEU A 206 -9.36 -2.45 10.82
C LEU A 206 -8.24 -3.30 10.21
N ILE A 207 -7.08 -3.37 10.87
CA ILE A 207 -5.98 -4.26 10.46
C ILE A 207 -6.44 -5.72 10.48
N LEU A 208 -7.12 -6.16 11.54
CA LEU A 208 -7.65 -7.52 11.63
C LEU A 208 -8.69 -7.81 10.54
N LEU A 209 -9.62 -6.89 10.30
CA LEU A 209 -10.61 -7.01 9.24
C LEU A 209 -9.94 -7.13 7.86
N TYR A 210 -8.96 -6.26 7.57
CA TYR A 210 -8.18 -6.32 6.34
C TYR A 210 -7.40 -7.64 6.21
N SER A 211 -6.84 -8.13 7.32
CA SER A 211 -6.13 -9.41 7.38
C SER A 211 -7.04 -10.57 7.03
N MET A 212 -8.26 -10.59 7.59
CA MET A 212 -9.27 -11.61 7.30
C MET A 212 -9.65 -11.61 5.82
N ILE A 213 -9.95 -10.43 5.25
CA ILE A 213 -10.24 -10.31 3.81
C ILE A 213 -9.08 -10.84 2.98
N THR A 214 -7.85 -10.50 3.35
CA THR A 214 -6.65 -10.91 2.62
C THR A 214 -6.41 -12.42 2.70
N TRP A 215 -6.52 -13.03 3.87
CA TRP A 215 -6.36 -14.48 4.04
C TRP A 215 -7.49 -15.25 3.35
N THR A 216 -8.74 -14.78 3.43
CA THR A 216 -9.86 -15.37 2.69
C THR A 216 -9.62 -15.29 1.20
N GLY A 217 -9.14 -14.15 0.68
CA GLY A 217 -8.79 -14.01 -0.72
C GLY A 217 -7.68 -14.96 -1.17
N MET A 218 -6.63 -15.13 -0.36
CA MET A 218 -5.55 -16.11 -0.61
C MET A 218 -6.06 -17.55 -0.60
N ALA A 219 -6.92 -17.91 0.35
CA ALA A 219 -7.50 -19.25 0.46
C ALA A 219 -8.45 -19.57 -0.70
N VAL A 220 -9.22 -18.58 -1.17
CA VAL A 220 -10.22 -18.78 -2.22
C VAL A 220 -9.60 -18.79 -3.62
N PHE A 221 -8.79 -17.79 -3.94
CA PHE A 221 -8.26 -17.57 -5.29
C PHE A 221 -6.82 -18.04 -5.48
N GLY A 222 -6.18 -18.51 -4.41
CA GLY A 222 -4.77 -18.82 -4.37
C GLY A 222 -3.92 -17.62 -3.96
N LYS A 223 -2.90 -17.88 -3.13
CA LYS A 223 -1.97 -16.88 -2.59
C LYS A 223 -1.37 -15.98 -3.67
N HIS A 224 -0.88 -16.57 -4.76
CA HIS A 224 -0.16 -15.83 -5.80
C HIS A 224 -1.09 -14.92 -6.62
N GLU A 225 -2.26 -15.41 -7.00
CA GLU A 225 -3.23 -14.62 -7.77
C GLU A 225 -3.83 -13.52 -6.92
N TRP A 226 -4.19 -13.79 -5.66
CA TRP A 226 -4.71 -12.77 -4.77
C TRP A 226 -3.68 -11.67 -4.48
N LEU A 227 -2.43 -12.01 -4.18
CA LEU A 227 -1.39 -11.00 -3.93
C LEU A 227 -1.06 -10.17 -5.17
N ARG A 228 -1.24 -10.72 -6.37
CA ARG A 228 -0.94 -10.03 -7.62
C ARG A 228 -2.05 -9.07 -8.05
N HIS A 229 -3.30 -9.37 -7.72
CA HIS A 229 -4.48 -8.70 -8.28
C HIS A 229 -5.43 -8.12 -7.21
N GLY A 230 -5.60 -8.82 -6.09
CA GLY A 230 -6.58 -8.50 -5.06
C GLY A 230 -6.03 -7.74 -3.86
N GLU A 231 -4.77 -7.92 -3.47
CA GLU A 231 -4.20 -7.29 -2.28
C GLU A 231 -3.67 -5.88 -2.59
N ALA A 232 -4.29 -4.87 -1.95
CA ALA A 232 -4.07 -3.45 -2.25
C ALA A 232 -2.59 -3.04 -2.17
N PHE A 233 -1.90 -3.44 -1.11
CA PHE A 233 -0.54 -2.97 -0.83
C PHE A 233 0.49 -3.68 -1.71
N SER A 234 0.32 -4.96 -2.02
CA SER A 234 1.17 -5.66 -2.99
C SER A 234 1.07 -5.07 -4.39
N VAL A 235 -0.14 -4.68 -4.83
CA VAL A 235 -0.33 -4.00 -6.11
C VAL A 235 0.30 -2.61 -6.09
N LEU A 236 0.04 -1.83 -5.05
CA LEU A 236 0.53 -0.46 -4.94
C LEU A 236 2.06 -0.38 -4.80
N PHE A 237 2.65 -1.11 -3.86
CA PHE A 237 4.11 -1.12 -3.68
C PHE A 237 4.82 -1.77 -4.87
N GLY A 238 4.18 -2.75 -5.52
CA GLY A 238 4.64 -3.28 -6.80
C GLY A 238 4.62 -2.24 -7.93
N PHE A 239 3.64 -1.33 -7.93
CA PHE A 239 3.61 -0.19 -8.85
C PHE A 239 4.72 0.82 -8.54
N PHE A 240 4.92 1.20 -7.28
CA PHE A 240 6.01 2.11 -6.89
C PHE A 240 7.40 1.54 -7.20
N ALA A 241 7.59 0.24 -7.02
CA ALA A 241 8.82 -0.45 -7.38
C ALA A 241 9.20 -0.34 -8.87
N ARG A 242 8.27 0.03 -9.76
CA ARG A 242 8.60 0.24 -11.19
C ARG A 242 9.47 1.48 -11.42
N PHE A 243 9.43 2.44 -10.50
CA PHE A 243 10.26 3.64 -10.51
C PHE A 243 11.64 3.42 -9.89
N SER A 244 11.87 2.25 -9.28
CA SER A 244 13.12 1.94 -8.60
C SER A 244 14.31 1.87 -9.57
N PRO A 245 15.46 2.50 -9.23
CA PRO A 245 16.73 2.30 -9.91
C PRO A 245 17.33 0.91 -9.65
N THR A 246 16.83 0.16 -8.66
CA THR A 246 17.30 -1.19 -8.32
C THR A 246 16.20 -2.24 -8.48
N GLU A 247 16.59 -3.45 -8.85
CA GLU A 247 15.68 -4.60 -8.98
C GLU A 247 16.27 -5.82 -8.27
N VAL A 248 15.45 -6.56 -7.52
CA VAL A 248 15.81 -7.88 -6.98
C VAL A 248 15.09 -8.91 -7.86
N ARG A 249 15.72 -9.25 -8.99
CA ARG A 249 15.20 -10.23 -9.94
C ARG A 249 16.15 -11.41 -10.04
N VAL A 250 15.66 -12.60 -9.71
CA VAL A 250 16.32 -13.83 -10.10
C VAL A 250 16.18 -13.89 -11.62
N GLU A 251 17.28 -13.75 -12.36
CA GLU A 251 17.29 -14.06 -13.79
C GLU A 251 16.92 -15.53 -13.92
N GLY A 252 15.66 -15.81 -14.22
CA GLY A 252 15.28 -17.09 -14.81
C GLY A 252 15.98 -17.16 -16.15
N SER A 253 16.86 -18.14 -16.32
CA SER A 253 17.45 -18.49 -17.60
C SER A 253 16.33 -18.58 -18.64
N ARG A 254 16.33 -17.64 -19.58
CA ARG A 254 15.74 -17.89 -20.90
C ARG A 254 16.75 -18.66 -21.72
#